data_AF-C9ZEM7-F1
#
_entry.id   AF-C9ZEM7-F1
#
_cell.length_a   1.000
_cell.length_b   1.000
_cell.length_c   1.000
_cell.angle_alpha   90.00
_cell.angle_beta   90.00
_cell.angle_gamma   90.00
#
_symmetry.space_group_name_H-M   'P 1'
#
loop_
_entity.id
_entity.type
_entity.pdbx_description
1 polymer ?
#
loop_
_entity_poly.entity_id
_entity_poly.type
_entity_poly.pdbx_seq_one_letter_code
_entity_poly.pdbx_strand_id
1 'polypeptide(L)'
;MLATLVLAGCGTSQAAMAPGRNSSTPKALPDICAASTQRNGIVHCTKPFPGTKPIRLPADPSGTQRYGALKRHGTKFHTRGGDLPLAAAVARQLTADVEDGRTAYANTIYLATISKGTVTTIKPVADIDENAVLQAAFAGRAMEGTIGVRTRQGDYASDATLPVRIELAKSPVHGELTGRITNATKAVRSAKGSCLAPLNRTEANPLVGGFTARITLERYPSMHVAYDDELVLRWKSGASNMGHAYYPSIATLLGGDPLGRTWQAGLHGTPTAGPGLDLRLVSGGGGTC
;
A
#
# COMPACT_ATOMS: atom_id res chain seq x y z
N MET A 1 -17.01 44.81 60.75
CA MET A 1 -16.59 44.78 59.34
C MET A 1 -17.02 43.44 58.75
N LEU A 2 -17.61 43.49 57.56
CA LEU A 2 -18.35 42.43 56.87
C LEU A 2 -17.48 41.37 56.16
N ALA A 3 -18.08 40.18 56.09
CA ALA A 3 -18.05 39.05 55.16
C ALA A 3 -17.28 39.11 53.81
N THR A 4 -16.53 38.00 53.59
CA THR A 4 -16.51 37.03 52.44
C THR A 4 -16.71 37.48 50.98
N LEU A 5 -15.82 37.01 50.08
CA LEU A 5 -16.20 36.25 48.87
C LEU A 5 -15.01 35.49 48.22
N VAL A 6 -15.26 34.23 47.83
CA VAL A 6 -14.43 33.33 47.02
C VAL A 6 -14.95 33.34 45.58
N LEU A 7 -14.10 33.21 44.55
CA LEU A 7 -14.34 32.60 43.20
C LEU A 7 -13.02 32.69 42.39
N ALA A 8 -12.31 31.60 42.07
CA ALA A 8 -12.53 30.60 41.00
C ALA A 8 -11.92 30.98 39.63
N GLY A 9 -10.99 30.15 39.15
CA GLY A 9 -10.82 29.76 37.74
C GLY A 9 -10.09 30.70 36.77
N CYS A 10 -8.79 30.49 36.57
CA CYS A 10 -8.16 30.83 35.28
C CYS A 10 -8.28 29.60 34.36
N GLY A 11 -9.33 29.61 33.54
CA GLY A 11 -9.54 28.62 32.50
C GLY A 11 -8.46 28.68 31.43
N THR A 12 -7.86 27.54 31.13
CA THR A 12 -7.13 27.32 29.89
C THR A 12 -8.13 27.46 28.74
N SER A 13 -7.87 28.39 27.82
CA SER A 13 -8.63 28.51 26.59
C SER A 13 -8.36 27.30 25.69
N GLN A 14 -9.06 26.19 25.95
CA GLN A 14 -9.35 25.21 24.92
C GLN A 14 -10.16 25.94 23.84
N ALA A 15 -9.55 26.09 22.67
CA ALA A 15 -10.30 26.42 21.47
C ALA A 15 -11.27 25.25 21.21
N ALA A 16 -12.49 25.39 21.73
CA ALA A 16 -13.60 24.52 21.43
C ALA A 16 -13.83 24.58 19.92
N MET A 17 -13.55 23.48 19.23
CA MET A 17 -14.03 23.26 17.87
C MET A 17 -15.55 23.36 17.90
N ALA A 18 -16.10 24.50 17.47
CA ALA A 18 -17.53 24.63 17.24
C ALA A 18 -17.93 23.59 16.18
N PRO A 19 -18.93 22.73 16.45
CA PRO A 19 -19.43 21.80 15.44
C PRO A 19 -20.22 22.63 14.42
N GLY A 20 -19.63 22.84 13.25
CA GLY A 20 -20.35 23.37 12.11
C GLY A 20 -21.52 22.45 11.77
N ARG A 21 -22.73 22.86 12.14
CA ARG A 21 -24.00 22.27 11.71
C ARG A 21 -24.14 22.46 10.20
N ASN A 22 -23.64 21.46 9.47
CA ASN A 22 -24.18 20.98 8.20
C ASN A 22 -23.91 19.48 8.17
N SER A 23 -24.57 18.74 9.06
CA SER A 23 -24.56 17.28 9.04
C SER A 23 -25.52 16.78 7.96
N SER A 24 -25.14 16.94 6.70
CA SER A 24 -25.48 15.89 5.76
C SER A 24 -24.60 14.70 6.18
N THR A 25 -25.13 13.85 7.05
CA THR A 25 -24.54 12.53 7.29
C THR A 25 -24.25 11.94 5.92
N PRO A 26 -23.01 11.53 5.59
CA PRO A 26 -22.75 10.87 4.33
C PRO A 26 -23.80 9.79 4.19
N LYS A 27 -24.61 9.87 3.13
CA LYS A 27 -25.54 8.81 2.77
C LYS A 27 -24.73 7.52 2.93
N ALA A 28 -25.28 6.52 3.62
CA ALA A 28 -24.59 5.24 3.79
C ALA A 28 -23.93 4.90 2.46
N LEU A 29 -22.67 4.44 2.49
CA LEU A 29 -21.93 4.04 1.30
C LEU A 29 -22.08 2.52 1.14
N PRO A 30 -23.31 1.96 0.96
CA PRO A 30 -23.40 0.56 0.61
C PRO A 30 -22.66 0.38 -0.72
N ASP A 31 -22.05 -0.77 -0.89
CA ASP A 31 -21.48 -1.22 -2.16
C ASP A 31 -20.14 -0.59 -2.58
N ILE A 32 -19.41 0.08 -1.67
CA ILE A 32 -17.99 0.39 -1.94
C ILE A 32 -17.17 -0.90 -2.10
N CYS A 33 -17.53 -1.93 -1.33
CA CYS A 33 -16.92 -3.24 -1.41
C CYS A 33 -17.89 -4.36 -1.03
N ALA A 34 -17.43 -5.62 -1.15
CA ALA A 34 -18.27 -6.81 -0.98
C ALA A 34 -18.73 -7.04 0.46
N ALA A 35 -17.93 -6.63 1.45
CA ALA A 35 -18.34 -6.59 2.84
C ALA A 35 -17.68 -5.43 3.57
N SER A 36 -18.47 -4.74 4.40
CA SER A 36 -18.02 -3.61 5.19
C SER A 36 -18.70 -3.58 6.54
N THR A 37 -18.06 -2.91 7.49
CA THR A 37 -18.64 -2.52 8.78
C THR A 37 -18.70 -1.00 8.87
N GLN A 38 -19.43 -0.46 9.84
CA GLN A 38 -19.38 0.96 10.17
C GLN A 38 -18.75 1.15 11.54
N ARG A 39 -17.85 2.12 11.67
CA ARG A 39 -17.26 2.53 12.95
C ARG A 39 -17.14 4.05 12.92
N ASN A 40 -17.67 4.73 13.93
CA ASN A 40 -17.63 6.20 14.04
C ASN A 40 -18.14 6.95 12.79
N GLY A 41 -19.11 6.40 12.06
CA GLY A 41 -19.66 7.00 10.84
C GLY A 41 -18.76 6.89 9.60
N ILE A 42 -17.65 6.13 9.68
CA ILE A 42 -16.78 5.77 8.56
C ILE A 42 -17.10 4.33 8.15
N VAL A 43 -17.11 4.08 6.83
CA VAL A 43 -17.24 2.72 6.30
C VAL A 43 -15.87 2.04 6.31
N HIS A 44 -15.78 0.92 7.02
CA HIS A 44 -14.58 0.08 7.08
C HIS A 44 -14.79 -1.10 6.15
N CYS A 45 -14.12 -1.09 5.01
CA CYS A 45 -14.18 -2.21 4.08
C CYS A 45 -13.29 -3.36 4.56
N THR A 46 -13.91 -4.51 4.84
CA THR A 46 -13.19 -5.71 5.27
C THR A 46 -12.98 -6.71 4.15
N LYS A 47 -13.74 -6.59 3.05
CA LYS A 47 -13.62 -7.48 1.89
C LYS A 47 -13.86 -6.74 0.57
N PRO A 48 -12.86 -6.67 -0.33
CA PRO A 48 -13.03 -6.08 -1.65
C PRO A 48 -13.90 -6.97 -2.55
N PHE A 49 -14.43 -6.41 -3.63
CA PHE A 49 -15.04 -7.21 -4.68
C PHE A 49 -13.99 -8.07 -5.40
N PRO A 50 -14.36 -9.25 -5.91
CA PRO A 50 -13.47 -10.02 -6.76
C PRO A 50 -13.26 -9.34 -8.13
N GLY A 51 -12.14 -9.63 -8.77
CA GLY A 51 -11.85 -9.21 -10.15
C GLY A 51 -11.11 -7.88 -10.27
N THR A 52 -11.26 -7.23 -11.42
CA THR A 52 -10.45 -6.06 -11.83
C THR A 52 -10.93 -4.72 -11.25
N LYS A 53 -12.09 -4.69 -10.59
CA LYS A 53 -12.66 -3.51 -9.94
C LYS A 53 -12.99 -3.84 -8.46
N PRO A 54 -11.95 -4.02 -7.62
CA PRO A 54 -12.12 -4.47 -6.24
C PRO A 54 -12.81 -3.44 -5.34
N ILE A 55 -12.76 -2.16 -5.72
CA ILE A 55 -13.40 -1.04 -5.03
C ILE A 55 -14.30 -0.30 -6.04
N ARG A 56 -15.47 0.14 -5.60
CA ARG A 56 -16.42 0.90 -6.42
C ARG A 56 -16.75 2.21 -5.74
N LEU A 57 -16.57 3.32 -6.46
CA LEU A 57 -17.01 4.62 -5.96
C LEU A 57 -18.51 4.80 -6.24
N PRO A 58 -19.28 5.38 -5.29
CA PRO A 58 -20.67 5.76 -5.53
C PRO A 58 -20.82 6.83 -6.63
N ALA A 59 -22.07 7.22 -6.91
CA ALA A 59 -22.33 8.43 -7.69
C ALA A 59 -21.89 9.68 -6.93
N ASP A 60 -21.51 10.72 -7.68
CA ASP A 60 -21.12 12.01 -7.12
C ASP A 60 -22.31 12.62 -6.34
N PRO A 61 -22.11 13.08 -5.10
CA PRO A 61 -23.21 13.65 -4.30
C PRO A 61 -23.81 14.91 -4.88
N SER A 62 -23.01 15.70 -5.59
CA SER A 62 -23.42 16.96 -6.24
C SER A 62 -22.42 17.34 -7.33
N GLY A 63 -22.71 18.40 -8.10
CA GLY A 63 -21.80 18.91 -9.14
C GLY A 63 -20.46 19.46 -8.59
N THR A 64 -20.36 19.72 -7.30
CA THR A 64 -19.16 20.24 -6.63
C THR A 64 -18.53 19.24 -5.66
N GLN A 65 -19.02 18.01 -5.59
CA GLN A 65 -18.50 17.00 -4.66
C GLN A 65 -18.28 15.67 -5.36
N ARG A 66 -17.14 15.04 -5.09
CA ARG A 66 -16.80 13.72 -5.67
C ARG A 66 -16.14 12.82 -4.66
N TYR A 67 -16.43 11.52 -4.77
CA TYR A 67 -15.65 10.50 -4.07
C TYR A 67 -14.37 10.18 -4.86
N GLY A 68 -13.31 9.84 -4.14
CA GLY A 68 -12.04 9.50 -4.77
C GLY A 68 -10.94 9.14 -3.77
N ALA A 69 -9.74 9.00 -4.29
CA ALA A 69 -8.55 8.69 -3.52
C ALA A 69 -7.35 9.51 -3.99
N LEU A 70 -6.39 9.74 -3.11
CA LEU A 70 -5.11 10.35 -3.47
C LEU A 70 -4.26 9.35 -4.26
N LYS A 71 -3.63 9.80 -5.34
CA LYS A 71 -2.57 9.03 -6.01
C LYS A 71 -1.29 9.05 -5.17
N ARG A 72 -0.39 8.08 -5.42
CA ARG A 72 0.97 8.12 -4.89
C ARG A 72 1.66 9.46 -5.18
N HIS A 73 2.58 9.85 -4.32
CA HIS A 73 3.21 11.18 -4.23
C HIS A 73 2.25 12.34 -3.91
N GLY A 74 0.96 12.08 -3.66
CA GLY A 74 0.01 13.07 -3.14
C GLY A 74 -0.35 14.21 -4.11
N THR A 75 -0.01 14.08 -5.39
CA THR A 75 -0.12 15.18 -6.38
C THR A 75 -1.52 15.36 -6.99
N LYS A 76 -2.33 14.30 -7.04
CA LYS A 76 -3.62 14.27 -7.75
C LYS A 76 -4.66 13.48 -6.97
N PHE A 77 -5.92 13.90 -7.12
CA PHE A 77 -7.08 13.20 -6.59
C PHE A 77 -7.79 12.45 -7.70
N HIS A 78 -7.84 11.12 -7.62
CA HIS A 78 -8.48 10.28 -8.61
C HIS A 78 -9.95 10.02 -8.27
N THR A 79 -10.85 10.31 -9.22
CA THR A 79 -12.30 10.12 -9.11
C THR A 79 -12.82 9.25 -10.26
N ARG A 80 -14.11 8.90 -10.23
CA ARG A 80 -14.79 8.26 -11.38
C ARG A 80 -14.69 9.07 -12.67
N GLY A 81 -14.69 10.40 -12.55
CA GLY A 81 -14.58 11.33 -13.67
C GLY A 81 -13.14 11.63 -14.09
N GLY A 82 -12.16 10.90 -13.58
CA GLY A 82 -10.75 11.13 -13.82
C GLY A 82 -10.06 11.90 -12.70
N ASP A 83 -8.85 12.37 -13.00
CA ASP A 83 -7.98 13.05 -12.05
C ASP A 83 -8.34 14.53 -11.91
N LEU A 84 -8.25 15.03 -10.68
CA LEU A 84 -8.38 16.43 -10.35
C LEU A 84 -7.11 16.94 -9.66
N PRO A 85 -6.66 18.17 -9.95
CA PRO A 85 -5.58 18.80 -9.22
C PRO A 85 -6.02 19.15 -7.79
N LEU A 86 -5.06 19.21 -6.89
CA LEU A 86 -5.24 19.68 -5.52
C LEU A 86 -4.93 21.17 -5.43
N ALA A 87 -5.74 21.92 -4.66
CA ALA A 87 -5.39 23.29 -4.29
C ALA A 87 -4.14 23.27 -3.40
N ALA A 88 -3.30 24.31 -3.50
CA ALA A 88 -2.05 24.38 -2.73
C ALA A 88 -2.25 24.24 -1.21
N ALA A 89 -3.35 24.76 -0.68
CA ALA A 89 -3.70 24.61 0.74
C ALA A 89 -3.95 23.14 1.13
N VAL A 90 -4.62 22.37 0.26
CA VAL A 90 -4.87 20.94 0.49
C VAL A 90 -3.56 20.17 0.41
N ALA A 91 -2.72 20.43 -0.59
CA ALA A 91 -1.42 19.77 -0.72
C ALA A 91 -0.50 20.05 0.49
N ARG A 92 -0.50 21.27 1.02
CA ARG A 92 0.24 21.61 2.25
C ARG A 92 -0.32 20.92 3.48
N GLN A 93 -1.65 20.90 3.66
CA GLN A 93 -2.28 20.18 4.76
C GLN A 93 -1.92 18.70 4.75
N LEU A 94 -1.97 18.10 3.56
CA LEU A 94 -1.58 16.72 3.35
C LEU A 94 -0.11 16.49 3.77
N THR A 95 0.81 17.32 3.29
CA THR A 95 2.23 17.21 3.67
C THR A 95 2.43 17.26 5.18
N ALA A 96 1.76 18.20 5.87
CA ALA A 96 1.82 18.32 7.32
C ALA A 96 1.22 17.08 8.04
N ASP A 97 0.13 16.51 7.53
CA ASP A 97 -0.45 15.29 8.10
C ASP A 97 0.53 14.09 8.02
N VAL A 98 1.37 14.02 6.97
CA VAL A 98 2.42 12.99 6.87
C VAL A 98 3.51 13.22 7.92
N GLU A 99 3.98 14.46 8.07
CA GLU A 99 5.00 14.83 9.07
C GLU A 99 4.55 14.53 10.50
N ASP A 100 3.25 14.66 10.78
CA ASP A 100 2.64 14.32 12.06
C ASP A 100 2.35 12.80 12.24
N GLY A 101 2.76 11.96 11.29
CA GLY A 101 2.54 10.50 11.33
C GLY A 101 1.10 10.06 11.06
N ARG A 102 0.25 10.93 10.48
CA ARG A 102 -1.16 10.66 10.17
C ARG A 102 -1.32 10.12 8.73
N THR A 103 -0.70 8.97 8.43
CA THR A 103 -0.50 8.44 7.06
C THR A 103 -1.45 7.30 6.65
N ALA A 104 -2.76 7.50 6.74
CA ALA A 104 -3.75 6.49 6.30
C ALA A 104 -4.14 6.57 4.81
N TYR A 105 -3.48 7.42 4.00
CA TYR A 105 -3.96 7.76 2.65
C TYR A 105 -4.07 6.57 1.70
N ALA A 106 -3.12 5.62 1.75
CA ALA A 106 -3.08 4.48 0.84
C ALA A 106 -4.31 3.59 0.96
N ASN A 107 -4.99 3.65 2.11
CA ASN A 107 -6.15 2.84 2.45
C ASN A 107 -7.44 3.68 2.55
N THR A 108 -7.42 4.97 2.24
CA THR A 108 -8.56 5.88 2.50
C THR A 108 -9.27 6.32 1.21
N ILE A 109 -10.60 6.32 1.26
CA ILE A 109 -11.47 7.03 0.31
C ILE A 109 -11.92 8.33 0.96
N TYR A 110 -11.85 9.41 0.17
CA TYR A 110 -12.25 10.74 0.58
C TYR A 110 -13.46 11.22 -0.22
N LEU A 111 -14.26 12.06 0.43
CA LEU A 111 -15.17 12.99 -0.23
C LEU A 111 -14.42 14.31 -0.43
N ALA A 112 -14.27 14.73 -1.68
CA ALA A 112 -13.66 15.99 -2.06
C ALA A 112 -14.71 17.05 -2.37
N THR A 113 -14.44 18.29 -1.96
CA THR A 113 -15.13 19.49 -2.44
C THR A 113 -14.30 20.10 -3.57
N ILE A 114 -14.98 20.45 -4.66
CA ILE A 114 -14.38 20.95 -5.90
C ILE A 114 -14.88 22.36 -6.17
N SER A 115 -13.94 23.26 -6.44
CA SER A 115 -14.21 24.61 -6.92
C SER A 115 -13.33 24.87 -8.13
N LYS A 116 -13.94 25.36 -9.22
CA LYS A 116 -13.24 25.68 -10.49
C LYS A 116 -12.33 24.53 -10.97
N GLY A 117 -12.82 23.29 -10.89
CA GLY A 117 -12.09 22.09 -11.33
C GLY A 117 -10.94 21.65 -10.42
N THR A 118 -10.77 22.24 -9.24
CA THR A 118 -9.70 21.91 -8.28
C THR A 118 -10.28 21.42 -6.96
N VAL A 119 -9.64 20.44 -6.33
CA VAL A 119 -10.00 19.96 -4.99
C VAL A 119 -9.55 20.97 -3.93
N THR A 120 -10.51 21.56 -3.21
CA THR A 120 -10.25 22.57 -2.17
C THR A 120 -10.38 22.03 -0.75
N THR A 121 -11.03 20.88 -0.58
CA THR A 121 -11.21 20.22 0.71
C THR A 121 -11.37 18.73 0.47
N ILE A 122 -10.88 17.92 1.41
CA ILE A 122 -11.08 16.47 1.44
C ILE A 122 -11.53 16.06 2.83
N LYS A 123 -12.36 15.02 2.90
CA LYS A 123 -12.82 14.43 4.15
C LYS A 123 -12.79 12.90 4.02
N PRO A 124 -12.13 12.15 4.91
CA PRO A 124 -12.21 10.70 4.93
C PRO A 124 -13.66 10.24 5.10
N VAL A 125 -14.08 9.25 4.31
CA VAL A 125 -15.45 8.70 4.37
C VAL A 125 -15.48 7.17 4.40
N ALA A 126 -14.40 6.53 3.95
CA ALA A 126 -14.20 5.10 4.12
C ALA A 126 -12.71 4.78 4.22
N ASP A 127 -12.39 3.72 4.94
CA ASP A 127 -11.07 3.08 4.94
C ASP A 127 -11.20 1.62 4.52
N ILE A 128 -10.14 1.12 3.91
CA ILE A 128 -10.05 -0.25 3.43
C ILE A 128 -9.03 -0.97 4.30
N ASP A 129 -9.42 -2.13 4.83
CA ASP A 129 -8.53 -2.96 5.64
C ASP A 129 -7.26 -3.28 4.84
N GLU A 130 -6.11 -3.23 5.49
CA GLU A 130 -4.83 -3.46 4.84
C GLU A 130 -4.73 -4.87 4.24
N ASN A 131 -5.34 -5.86 4.89
CA ASN A 131 -5.49 -7.20 4.35
C ASN A 131 -6.33 -7.18 3.07
N ALA A 132 -7.40 -6.38 3.02
CA ALA A 132 -8.23 -6.25 1.82
C ALA A 132 -7.44 -5.62 0.65
N VAL A 133 -6.58 -4.62 0.93
CA VAL A 133 -5.71 -4.00 -0.09
C VAL A 133 -4.71 -5.01 -0.65
N LEU A 134 -3.96 -5.71 0.23
CA LEU A 134 -3.03 -6.76 -0.17
C LEU A 134 -3.72 -7.92 -0.89
N GLN A 135 -4.92 -8.29 -0.45
CA GLN A 135 -5.71 -9.34 -1.07
C GLN A 135 -6.10 -8.99 -2.50
N ALA A 136 -6.58 -7.76 -2.72
CA ALA A 136 -6.98 -7.30 -4.05
C ALA A 136 -5.79 -7.22 -5.02
N ALA A 137 -4.62 -6.78 -4.53
CA ALA A 137 -3.47 -6.53 -5.39
C ALA A 137 -2.59 -7.76 -5.63
N PHE A 138 -2.37 -8.60 -4.62
CA PHE A 138 -1.27 -9.57 -4.63
C PHE A 138 -1.66 -11.01 -4.27
N ALA A 139 -2.68 -11.21 -3.44
CA ALA A 139 -2.94 -12.54 -2.89
C ALA A 139 -3.26 -13.61 -3.94
N GLY A 140 -2.64 -14.78 -3.78
CA GLY A 140 -2.76 -15.92 -4.69
C GLY A 140 -2.09 -15.72 -6.05
N ARG A 141 -1.42 -14.59 -6.27
CA ARG A 141 -0.66 -14.30 -7.49
C ARG A 141 0.79 -14.75 -7.34
N ALA A 142 1.53 -14.64 -8.42
CA ALA A 142 2.97 -14.86 -8.42
C ALA A 142 3.71 -13.60 -8.91
N MET A 143 4.96 -13.49 -8.47
CA MET A 143 5.91 -12.53 -9.00
C MET A 143 7.08 -13.29 -9.63
N GLU A 144 7.56 -12.80 -10.77
CA GLU A 144 8.72 -13.35 -11.47
C GLU A 144 9.71 -12.24 -11.83
N GLY A 145 10.97 -12.61 -11.94
CA GLY A 145 12.01 -11.71 -12.43
C GLY A 145 13.37 -12.27 -12.05
N THR A 146 14.22 -11.45 -11.43
CA THR A 146 15.58 -11.85 -11.08
C THR A 146 15.93 -11.62 -9.61
N ILE A 147 16.91 -12.38 -9.14
CA ILE A 147 17.51 -12.28 -7.80
C ILE A 147 19.03 -12.15 -7.92
N GLY A 148 19.62 -11.30 -7.06
CA GLY A 148 21.06 -11.08 -6.93
C GLY A 148 21.80 -12.34 -6.53
N VAL A 149 22.95 -12.58 -7.14
CA VAL A 149 23.74 -13.80 -6.94
C VAL A 149 24.73 -13.66 -5.80
N ARG A 150 25.01 -14.77 -5.10
CA ARG A 150 26.07 -14.79 -4.10
C ARG A 150 27.45 -14.86 -4.77
N THR A 151 28.31 -13.92 -4.46
CA THR A 151 29.70 -13.84 -4.94
C THR A 151 30.59 -14.83 -4.20
N ARG A 152 31.80 -15.06 -4.73
CA ARG A 152 32.80 -15.94 -4.08
C ARG A 152 33.27 -15.40 -2.72
N GLN A 153 33.23 -14.08 -2.56
CA GLN A 153 33.57 -13.35 -1.33
C GLN A 153 32.48 -13.48 -0.26
N GLY A 154 31.31 -13.98 -0.64
CA GLY A 154 30.19 -14.22 0.26
C GLY A 154 29.14 -13.10 0.28
N ASP A 155 29.43 -11.99 -0.39
CA ASP A 155 28.50 -10.88 -0.64
C ASP A 155 27.53 -11.19 -1.78
N TYR A 156 26.66 -10.25 -2.12
CA TYR A 156 25.76 -10.35 -3.26
C TYR A 156 26.14 -9.36 -4.36
N ALA A 157 26.05 -9.80 -5.62
CA ALA A 157 26.25 -8.91 -6.76
C ALA A 157 25.16 -7.82 -6.77
N SER A 158 25.52 -6.62 -7.22
CA SER A 158 24.59 -5.50 -7.40
C SER A 158 23.47 -5.84 -8.37
N ASP A 159 23.79 -6.65 -9.40
CA ASP A 159 22.89 -6.95 -10.48
C ASP A 159 22.14 -8.27 -10.22
N ALA A 160 20.81 -8.20 -10.26
CA ALA A 160 19.95 -9.37 -10.15
C ALA A 160 19.90 -10.13 -11.48
N THR A 161 20.49 -11.33 -11.52
CA THR A 161 20.69 -12.09 -12.77
C THR A 161 20.06 -13.48 -12.77
N LEU A 162 19.87 -14.12 -11.62
CA LEU A 162 19.26 -15.46 -11.59
C LEU A 162 17.74 -15.35 -11.68
N PRO A 163 17.08 -16.13 -12.53
CA PRO A 163 15.63 -16.12 -12.61
C PRO A 163 15.00 -16.62 -11.30
N VAL A 164 13.98 -15.91 -10.83
CA VAL A 164 13.24 -16.26 -9.60
C VAL A 164 11.74 -16.20 -9.82
N ARG A 165 11.02 -17.10 -9.16
CA ARG A 165 9.56 -17.07 -9.04
C ARG A 165 9.15 -17.13 -7.57
N ILE A 166 8.27 -16.21 -7.18
CA ILE A 166 7.70 -16.11 -5.84
C ILE A 166 6.19 -16.31 -5.95
N GLU A 167 5.65 -17.29 -5.24
CA GLU A 167 4.21 -17.47 -5.11
C GLU A 167 3.73 -16.89 -3.78
N LEU A 168 2.66 -16.10 -3.83
CA LEU A 168 2.10 -15.40 -2.69
C LEU A 168 0.91 -16.17 -2.13
N ALA A 169 0.76 -16.16 -0.81
CA ALA A 169 -0.35 -16.79 -0.13
C ALA A 169 -1.70 -16.21 -0.62
N LYS A 170 -2.79 -16.97 -0.45
CA LYS A 170 -4.14 -16.55 -0.87
C LYS A 170 -4.81 -15.58 0.10
N SER A 171 -4.28 -15.46 1.32
CA SER A 171 -4.86 -14.67 2.37
C SER A 171 -3.76 -13.92 3.12
N PRO A 172 -3.81 -12.58 3.17
CA PRO A 172 -3.00 -11.80 4.09
C PRO A 172 -3.55 -11.90 5.52
N VAL A 173 -2.67 -11.67 6.49
CA VAL A 173 -2.97 -11.70 7.92
C VAL A 173 -2.22 -10.53 8.58
N HIS A 174 -2.92 -9.72 9.37
CA HIS A 174 -2.33 -8.57 10.09
C HIS A 174 -1.54 -7.58 9.20
N GLY A 175 -1.99 -7.33 7.95
CA GLY A 175 -1.28 -6.43 7.02
C GLY A 175 -0.06 -7.07 6.36
N GLU A 176 0.12 -8.39 6.51
CA GLU A 176 1.23 -9.14 5.93
C GLU A 176 0.74 -10.19 4.94
N LEU A 177 1.49 -10.39 3.85
CA LEU A 177 1.25 -11.44 2.87
C LEU A 177 2.48 -12.32 2.71
N THR A 178 2.41 -13.55 3.20
CA THR A 178 3.52 -14.51 3.08
C THR A 178 3.72 -14.97 1.63
N GLY A 179 4.97 -15.29 1.30
CA GLY A 179 5.35 -15.80 -0.01
C GLY A 179 6.42 -16.88 0.06
N ARG A 180 6.56 -17.63 -1.05
CA ARG A 180 7.56 -18.68 -1.20
C ARG A 180 8.25 -18.59 -2.55
N ILE A 181 9.58 -18.62 -2.54
CA ILE A 181 10.39 -18.82 -3.75
C ILE A 181 10.22 -20.28 -4.21
N THR A 182 9.54 -20.48 -5.34
CA THR A 182 9.12 -21.82 -5.77
C THR A 182 10.21 -22.57 -6.54
N ASN A 183 11.11 -21.85 -7.22
CA ASN A 183 12.30 -22.42 -7.85
C ASN A 183 13.50 -22.51 -6.90
N ALA A 184 13.30 -22.50 -5.58
CA ALA A 184 14.39 -22.60 -4.62
C ALA A 184 15.17 -23.92 -4.75
N THR A 185 14.47 -25.05 -4.89
CA THR A 185 15.09 -26.40 -4.86
C THR A 185 14.74 -27.28 -6.07
N LYS A 186 13.82 -26.82 -6.93
CA LYS A 186 13.36 -27.56 -8.11
C LYS A 186 13.13 -26.61 -9.27
N ALA A 187 13.11 -27.16 -10.49
CA ALA A 187 12.77 -26.39 -11.65
C ALA A 187 11.25 -26.13 -11.67
N VAL A 188 10.86 -24.92 -12.08
CA VAL A 188 9.44 -24.56 -12.20
C VAL A 188 9.20 -23.83 -13.51
N ARG A 189 7.99 -24.00 -14.04
CA ARG A 189 7.56 -23.32 -15.25
C ARG A 189 7.26 -21.86 -14.95
N SER A 190 7.83 -20.96 -15.74
CA SER A 190 7.53 -19.54 -15.71
C SER A 190 6.15 -19.25 -16.30
N ALA A 191 5.64 -18.03 -16.07
CA ALA A 191 4.43 -17.55 -16.72
C ALA A 191 4.57 -17.45 -18.26
N LYS A 192 5.81 -17.38 -18.77
CA LYS A 192 6.12 -17.41 -20.22
C LYS A 192 6.29 -18.82 -20.78
N GLY A 193 6.14 -19.86 -19.94
CA GLY A 193 6.23 -21.26 -20.35
C GLY A 193 7.64 -21.87 -20.32
N SER A 194 8.70 -21.07 -20.18
CA SER A 194 10.08 -21.53 -20.00
C SER A 194 10.32 -22.14 -18.62
N CYS A 195 11.33 -22.99 -18.47
CA CYS A 195 11.70 -23.56 -17.17
C CYS A 195 12.73 -22.67 -16.46
N LEU A 196 12.42 -22.29 -15.23
CA LEU A 196 13.34 -21.62 -14.32
C LEU A 196 14.10 -22.68 -13.54
N ALA A 197 15.42 -22.63 -13.60
CA ALA A 197 16.27 -23.61 -12.92
C ALA A 197 16.17 -23.51 -11.38
N PRO A 198 16.48 -24.60 -10.64
CA PRO A 198 16.63 -24.56 -9.19
C PRO A 198 17.75 -23.61 -8.76
N LEU A 199 17.47 -22.68 -7.85
CA LEU A 199 18.47 -21.74 -7.34
C LEU A 199 19.58 -22.43 -6.53
N ASN A 200 19.22 -23.43 -5.72
CA ASN A 200 20.15 -24.15 -4.85
C ASN A 200 21.17 -25.04 -5.60
N ARG A 201 21.00 -25.25 -6.90
CA ARG A 201 21.93 -26.03 -7.74
C ARG A 201 22.94 -25.15 -8.47
N THR A 202 22.87 -23.84 -8.28
CA THR A 202 23.84 -22.90 -8.83
C THR A 202 24.96 -22.68 -7.81
N GLU A 203 26.22 -22.62 -8.26
CA GLU A 203 27.34 -22.26 -7.37
C GLU A 203 27.15 -20.87 -6.74
N ALA A 204 26.39 -20.00 -7.41
CA ALA A 204 26.05 -18.65 -6.98
C ALA A 204 24.72 -18.59 -6.20
N ASN A 205 24.34 -19.68 -5.51
CA ASN A 205 23.07 -19.83 -4.80
C ASN A 205 22.79 -18.61 -3.89
N PRO A 206 21.70 -17.85 -4.15
CA PRO A 206 21.38 -16.68 -3.36
C PRO A 206 20.70 -17.01 -2.03
N LEU A 207 20.22 -18.24 -1.85
CA LEU A 207 19.46 -18.67 -0.68
C LEU A 207 20.37 -19.31 0.37
N VAL A 208 21.10 -18.48 1.11
CA VAL A 208 22.07 -18.90 2.12
C VAL A 208 21.79 -18.20 3.46
N GLY A 209 21.96 -18.94 4.56
CA GLY A 209 21.77 -18.41 5.91
C GLY A 209 20.35 -17.88 6.14
N GLY A 210 20.24 -16.57 6.41
CA GLY A 210 18.98 -15.88 6.66
C GLY A 210 18.11 -15.63 5.43
N PHE A 211 18.69 -15.69 4.24
CA PHE A 211 18.00 -15.51 2.97
C PHE A 211 17.43 -16.87 2.53
N THR A 212 16.21 -17.15 2.96
CA THR A 212 15.56 -18.46 2.72
C THR A 212 14.49 -18.36 1.65
N ALA A 213 13.95 -19.49 1.21
CA ALA A 213 12.82 -19.50 0.28
C ALA A 213 11.51 -18.90 0.84
N ARG A 214 11.43 -18.56 2.14
CA ARG A 214 10.25 -17.95 2.77
C ARG A 214 10.45 -16.45 2.93
N ILE A 215 9.43 -15.70 2.53
CA ILE A 215 9.40 -14.23 2.61
C ILE A 215 8.05 -13.75 3.14
N THR A 216 7.99 -12.50 3.56
CA THR A 216 6.75 -11.78 3.88
C THR A 216 6.71 -10.47 3.13
N LEU A 217 5.57 -10.08 2.58
CA LEU A 217 5.32 -8.75 2.03
C LEU A 217 4.50 -7.94 3.02
N GLU A 218 4.91 -6.72 3.33
CA GLU A 218 4.23 -5.82 4.27
C GLU A 218 4.32 -4.36 3.80
N ARG A 219 3.46 -3.49 4.35
CA ARG A 219 3.46 -2.05 4.05
C ARG A 219 4.38 -1.30 5.00
N TYR A 220 5.14 -0.35 4.47
CA TYR A 220 5.76 0.71 5.28
C TYR A 220 5.27 2.08 4.81
N PRO A 221 4.63 2.87 5.69
CA PRO A 221 4.01 4.12 5.27
C PRO A 221 5.03 5.24 5.07
N SER A 222 5.01 5.87 3.89
CA SER A 222 5.74 7.13 3.58
C SER A 222 7.20 7.18 4.07
N MET A 223 7.91 6.05 3.96
CA MET A 223 9.22 5.88 4.60
C MET A 223 10.32 6.76 4.00
N HIS A 224 10.27 6.98 2.68
CA HIS A 224 11.24 7.79 1.95
C HIS A 224 10.64 9.09 1.41
N VAL A 225 9.41 9.01 0.91
CA VAL A 225 8.70 10.12 0.28
C VAL A 225 7.28 10.18 0.84
N ALA A 226 6.81 11.38 1.14
CA ALA A 226 5.45 11.59 1.59
C ALA A 226 4.44 11.10 0.55
N TYR A 227 3.37 10.45 1.00
CA TYR A 227 2.36 9.83 0.13
C TYR A 227 2.94 8.73 -0.76
N ASP A 228 4.00 8.09 -0.30
CA ASP A 228 4.60 6.98 -1.01
C ASP A 228 4.88 5.80 -0.08
N ASP A 229 3.90 4.93 -0.03
CA ASP A 229 3.99 3.72 0.77
C ASP A 229 4.78 2.65 0.05
N GLU A 230 5.67 2.05 0.81
CA GLU A 230 6.59 1.03 0.34
C GLU A 230 5.97 -0.35 0.55
N LEU A 231 6.04 -1.18 -0.49
CA LEU A 231 5.93 -2.62 -0.31
C LEU A 231 7.30 -3.09 0.12
N VAL A 232 7.38 -3.81 1.23
CA VAL A 232 8.63 -4.33 1.79
C VAL A 232 8.58 -5.84 1.81
N LEU A 233 9.63 -6.48 1.31
CA LEU A 233 9.85 -7.91 1.44
C LEU A 233 10.74 -8.16 2.65
N ARG A 234 10.25 -8.89 3.64
CA ARG A 234 11.02 -9.31 4.81
C ARG A 234 11.50 -10.74 4.66
N TRP A 235 12.78 -10.96 4.91
CA TRP A 235 13.40 -12.27 5.03
C TRP A 235 13.31 -12.80 6.45
N LYS A 236 13.53 -14.11 6.61
CA LYS A 236 13.55 -14.76 7.92
C LYS A 236 14.62 -14.21 8.86
N SER A 237 15.74 -13.69 8.34
CA SER A 237 16.78 -13.03 9.15
C SER A 237 16.33 -11.74 9.83
N GLY A 238 15.18 -11.19 9.45
CA GLY A 238 14.79 -9.82 9.81
C GLY A 238 15.35 -8.76 8.87
N ALA A 239 16.23 -9.13 7.94
CA ALA A 239 16.61 -8.27 6.83
C ALA A 239 15.42 -8.07 5.87
N SER A 240 15.38 -6.96 5.16
CA SER A 240 14.32 -6.68 4.20
C SER A 240 14.85 -6.19 2.87
N ASN A 241 14.10 -6.42 1.79
CA ASN A 241 14.23 -5.68 0.55
C ASN A 241 13.09 -4.70 0.45
N MET A 242 13.38 -3.54 -0.13
CA MET A 242 12.37 -2.55 -0.41
C MET A 242 12.60 -1.89 -1.75
N GLY A 243 11.51 -1.49 -2.37
CA GLY A 243 11.56 -0.79 -3.65
C GLY A 243 10.49 0.28 -3.67
N HIS A 244 10.88 1.46 -4.16
CA HIS A 244 10.12 2.68 -4.09
C HIS A 244 8.69 2.53 -4.63
N ALA A 245 7.72 3.09 -3.89
CA ALA A 245 6.37 3.38 -4.36
C ALA A 245 5.53 2.18 -4.80
N TYR A 246 5.87 0.96 -4.41
CA TYR A 246 5.22 -0.23 -4.98
C TYR A 246 4.00 -0.74 -4.20
N TYR A 247 3.67 -0.13 -3.06
CA TYR A 247 2.43 -0.47 -2.37
C TYR A 247 1.22 0.12 -3.11
N PRO A 248 0.14 -0.66 -3.34
CA PRO A 248 -1.07 -0.17 -4.00
C PRO A 248 -1.81 0.85 -3.13
N SER A 249 -2.12 2.01 -3.68
CA SER A 249 -3.06 2.95 -3.06
C SER A 249 -4.50 2.60 -3.41
N ILE A 250 -5.49 3.23 -2.77
CA ILE A 250 -6.88 3.12 -3.24
C ILE A 250 -7.02 3.63 -4.69
N ALA A 251 -6.25 4.65 -5.10
CA ALA A 251 -6.25 5.07 -6.50
C ALA A 251 -5.75 3.96 -7.44
N THR A 252 -4.84 3.09 -7.00
CA THR A 252 -4.44 1.88 -7.73
C THR A 252 -5.62 0.92 -7.87
N LEU A 253 -6.35 0.66 -6.80
CA LEU A 253 -7.52 -0.24 -6.80
C LEU A 253 -8.71 0.30 -7.62
N LEU A 254 -8.76 1.61 -7.84
CA LEU A 254 -9.72 2.28 -8.72
C LEU A 254 -9.27 2.31 -10.20
N GLY A 255 -8.03 1.90 -10.49
CA GLY A 255 -7.46 1.92 -11.84
C GLY A 255 -6.87 3.28 -12.26
N GLY A 256 -6.75 4.23 -11.33
CA GLY A 256 -6.19 5.54 -11.58
C GLY A 256 -4.67 5.62 -11.46
N ASP A 257 -4.06 4.75 -10.67
CA ASP A 257 -2.63 4.82 -10.33
C ASP A 257 -1.95 3.44 -10.44
N PRO A 258 -1.59 3.00 -11.67
CA PRO A 258 -1.10 1.64 -11.89
C PRO A 258 0.25 1.41 -11.22
N LEU A 259 0.44 0.21 -10.65
CA LEU A 259 1.75 -0.21 -10.13
C LEU A 259 2.83 -0.12 -11.22
N GLY A 260 4.08 0.05 -10.79
CA GLY A 260 5.22 -0.02 -11.69
C GLY A 260 5.25 -1.35 -12.45
N ARG A 261 5.89 -1.37 -13.62
CA ARG A 261 6.05 -2.61 -14.41
C ARG A 261 6.93 -3.63 -13.69
N THR A 262 7.93 -3.14 -12.97
CA THR A 262 8.90 -3.90 -12.19
C THR A 262 9.04 -3.24 -10.83
N TRP A 263 9.10 -4.06 -9.80
CA TRP A 263 9.48 -3.70 -8.45
C TRP A 263 10.95 -4.03 -8.26
N GLN A 264 11.77 -2.99 -8.28
CA GLN A 264 13.21 -3.11 -8.02
C GLN A 264 13.43 -2.93 -6.53
N ALA A 265 13.78 -4.02 -5.85
CA ALA A 265 13.87 -4.07 -4.41
C ALA A 265 15.32 -4.35 -3.98
N GLY A 266 16.01 -3.28 -3.55
CA GLY A 266 17.34 -3.38 -2.94
C GLY A 266 17.24 -3.81 -1.48
N LEU A 267 18.31 -4.39 -0.94
CA LEU A 267 18.36 -4.72 0.49
C LEU A 267 18.32 -3.43 1.32
N HIS A 268 17.49 -3.43 2.36
CA HIS A 268 17.34 -2.36 3.33
C HIS A 268 17.75 -2.84 4.73
N GLY A 269 18.44 -1.98 5.47
CA GLY A 269 18.99 -2.27 6.79
C GLY A 269 20.46 -2.70 6.79
N THR A 270 20.95 -3.15 7.95
CA THR A 270 22.32 -3.66 8.17
C THR A 270 22.24 -5.14 8.58
N PRO A 271 23.07 -6.06 8.06
CA PRO A 271 24.21 -5.87 7.14
C PRO A 271 23.82 -5.74 5.66
N THR A 272 24.69 -5.14 4.84
CA THR A 272 24.44 -4.70 3.46
C THR A 272 24.60 -5.78 2.37
N ALA A 273 24.85 -7.05 2.75
CA ALA A 273 25.18 -8.12 1.81
C ALA A 273 24.02 -9.11 1.64
N GLY A 274 22.99 -8.70 0.92
CA GLY A 274 21.80 -9.52 0.64
C GLY A 274 21.37 -9.40 -0.82
N PRO A 275 20.55 -10.34 -1.33
CA PRO A 275 20.20 -10.37 -2.73
C PRO A 275 19.24 -9.23 -3.08
N GLY A 276 19.61 -8.39 -4.04
CA GLY A 276 18.66 -7.52 -4.73
C GLY A 276 17.62 -8.34 -5.50
N LEU A 277 16.45 -7.76 -5.75
CA LEU A 277 15.35 -8.41 -6.46
C LEU A 277 14.76 -7.45 -7.49
N ASP A 278 14.51 -7.94 -8.69
CA ASP A 278 13.68 -7.25 -9.68
C ASP A 278 12.48 -8.13 -9.99
N LEU A 279 11.28 -7.72 -9.61
CA LEU A 279 10.10 -8.56 -9.63
C LEU A 279 8.94 -7.90 -10.36
N ARG A 280 8.16 -8.67 -11.10
CA ARG A 280 6.90 -8.20 -11.70
C ARG A 280 5.79 -9.20 -11.42
N LEU A 281 4.57 -8.69 -11.25
CA LEU A 281 3.40 -9.54 -11.12
C LEU A 281 3.14 -10.30 -12.42
N VAL A 282 2.84 -11.59 -12.30
CA VAL A 282 2.54 -12.46 -13.43
C VAL A 282 1.26 -13.26 -13.20
N SER A 283 0.70 -13.79 -14.29
CA SER A 283 -0.42 -14.73 -14.30
C SER A 283 0.03 -16.07 -14.88
N GLY A 284 -0.37 -17.18 -14.25
CA GLY A 284 0.01 -18.53 -14.67
C GLY A 284 1.41 -18.98 -14.21
N GLY A 285 1.88 -20.10 -14.77
CA GLY A 285 3.14 -20.75 -14.37
C GLY A 285 3.05 -21.56 -13.07
N GLY A 286 4.19 -21.85 -12.45
CA GLY A 286 4.30 -22.50 -11.13
C GLY A 286 4.29 -24.03 -11.15
N GLY A 287 3.85 -24.64 -12.25
CA GLY A 287 3.94 -26.09 -12.46
C GLY A 287 5.38 -26.60 -12.50
N THR A 288 5.57 -27.88 -12.22
CA THR A 288 6.89 -28.52 -12.33
C THR A 288 7.40 -28.51 -13.78
N CYS A 289 8.69 -28.29 -13.91
CA CYS A 289 9.51 -28.75 -15.01
C CYS A 289 10.26 -30.00 -14.52
#